data_AF-A0A2M8FMF3-F1
#
_entry.id   AF-A0A2M8FMF3-F1
#
_cell.length_a   1.000
_cell.length_b   1.000
_cell.length_c   1.000
_cell.angle_alpha   90.00
_cell.angle_beta   90.00
_cell.angle_gamma   90.00
#
_symmetry.space_group_name_H-M   'P 1'
#
loop_
_entity.id
_entity.type
_entity.pdbx_description
1 polymer ?
#
loop_
_entity_poly.entity_id
_entity_poly.type
_entity_poly.pdbx_seq_one_letter_code
_entity_poly.pdbx_strand_id
1 'polypeptide(L)'
;TGKGNDQVRFEVGIQTLAPHLKILAPLRIWEFKSREEEIDYALEHKIPIKIKKASPYSIDENLWGIAVECGVLEDPTVQPPADAYQITSSPKDAPDKAESISIEFVKGIPVSLNRKPLPAVDLVKELNVIGGKHGIGRMDLIENRVVGIKSREVYEAPAAVILHTAHKELEKLILDKETFRFKQGVSDKVANLIYDGLWFSPLFDSLMAFVDSTQENISGSVTLEFYKGNITVLSRSSLFSLYNKDLATYTIEDKFDHKAAEGFLALYGLPYKTLSLVKAANTPSETKAHEVAH
;
A
#
# COMPACT_ATOMS: atom_id res chain seq x y z
N THR A 1 -18.07 3.72 15.42
CA THR A 1 -19.37 3.06 15.66
C THR A 1 -19.16 1.56 15.86
N GLY A 2 -20.20 0.79 16.19
CA GLY A 2 -20.12 -0.68 16.35
C GLY A 2 -19.88 -1.49 15.06
N LYS A 3 -19.89 -0.85 13.88
CA LYS A 3 -19.64 -1.48 12.57
C LYS A 3 -18.29 -1.12 11.93
N GLY A 4 -17.50 -0.25 12.58
CA GLY A 4 -16.22 0.24 12.06
C GLY A 4 -15.03 -0.53 12.63
N ASN A 5 -13.91 -0.50 11.92
CA ASN A 5 -12.66 -1.09 12.38
C ASN A 5 -12.00 -0.28 13.51
N ASP A 6 -12.28 1.02 13.61
CA ASP A 6 -11.62 1.88 14.62
C ASP A 6 -11.92 1.45 16.05
N GLN A 7 -13.11 0.93 16.34
CA GLN A 7 -13.39 0.40 17.68
C GLN A 7 -12.40 -0.73 18.05
N VAL A 8 -12.03 -1.57 17.08
CA VAL A 8 -11.08 -2.67 17.29
C VAL A 8 -9.70 -2.07 17.54
N ARG A 9 -9.26 -1.14 16.68
CA ARG A 9 -7.96 -0.46 16.79
C ARG A 9 -7.79 0.25 18.14
N PHE A 10 -8.80 1.01 18.57
CA PHE A 10 -8.79 1.71 19.86
C PHE A 10 -8.85 0.73 21.03
N GLU A 11 -9.86 -0.15 21.08
CA GLU A 11 -10.10 -0.96 22.28
C GLU A 11 -9.05 -2.05 22.46
N VAL A 12 -8.60 -2.72 21.38
CA VAL A 12 -7.49 -3.68 21.45
C VAL A 12 -6.21 -2.96 21.88
N GLY A 13 -5.90 -1.81 21.29
CA GLY A 13 -4.72 -1.03 21.69
C GLY A 13 -4.74 -0.60 23.16
N ILE A 14 -5.88 -0.09 23.65
CA ILE A 14 -6.05 0.28 25.07
C ILE A 14 -5.93 -0.95 25.97
N GLN A 15 -6.56 -2.06 25.61
CA GLN A 15 -6.48 -3.31 26.39
C GLN A 15 -5.05 -3.87 26.44
N THR A 16 -4.28 -3.72 25.36
CA THR A 16 -2.87 -4.15 25.33
C THR A 16 -1.99 -3.24 26.19
N LEU A 17 -2.14 -1.92 26.09
CA LEU A 17 -1.25 -0.95 26.76
C LEU A 17 -1.64 -0.63 28.20
N ALA A 18 -2.93 -0.64 28.51
CA ALA A 18 -3.47 -0.20 29.79
C ALA A 18 -4.72 -1.03 30.16
N PRO A 19 -4.57 -2.35 30.41
CA PRO A 19 -5.70 -3.28 30.60
C PRO A 19 -6.59 -2.98 31.81
N HIS A 20 -6.12 -2.15 32.74
CA HIS A 20 -6.85 -1.75 33.93
C HIS A 20 -7.81 -0.58 33.70
N LEU A 21 -7.72 0.11 32.55
CA LEU A 21 -8.62 1.21 32.21
C LEU A 21 -9.99 0.66 31.82
N LYS A 22 -11.04 1.27 32.38
CA LYS A 22 -12.41 1.01 31.95
C LYS A 22 -12.68 1.72 30.63
N ILE A 23 -13.03 0.96 29.60
CA ILE A 23 -13.42 1.50 28.30
C ILE A 23 -14.90 1.87 28.32
N LEU A 24 -15.21 3.12 27.96
CA LEU A 24 -16.56 3.60 27.72
C LEU A 24 -16.72 3.89 26.23
N ALA A 25 -17.62 3.19 25.56
CA ALA A 25 -17.92 3.37 24.14
C ALA A 25 -19.39 3.81 23.92
N PRO A 26 -19.72 5.08 24.25
CA PRO A 26 -21.03 5.70 24.08
C PRO A 26 -21.84 5.27 22.86
N LEU A 27 -21.27 5.39 21.66
CA LEU A 27 -21.95 5.09 20.39
C LEU A 27 -22.39 3.63 20.22
N ARG A 28 -22.02 2.72 21.14
CA ARG A 28 -22.52 1.33 21.15
C ARG A 28 -23.57 1.06 22.22
N ILE A 29 -23.69 1.94 23.22
CA ILE A 29 -24.50 1.69 24.43
C ILE A 29 -25.55 2.77 24.68
N TRP A 30 -25.39 3.96 24.11
CA TRP A 30 -26.35 5.06 24.26
C TRP A 30 -27.60 4.83 23.42
N GLU A 31 -28.67 5.49 23.83
CA GLU A 31 -30.02 5.32 23.29
C GLU A 31 -30.24 5.92 21.89
N PHE A 32 -29.34 6.81 21.45
CA PHE A 32 -29.46 7.47 20.14
C PHE A 32 -29.30 6.48 18.99
N LYS A 33 -30.30 6.45 18.11
CA LYS A 33 -30.36 5.54 16.95
C LYS A 33 -29.96 6.22 15.65
N SER A 34 -29.88 7.54 15.63
CA SER A 34 -29.52 8.29 14.43
C SER A 34 -28.79 9.60 14.74
N ARG A 35 -28.15 10.16 13.71
CA ARG A 35 -27.47 11.45 13.79
C ARG A 35 -28.45 12.59 14.06
N GLU A 36 -29.69 12.47 13.58
CA GLU A 36 -30.77 13.41 13.84
C GLU A 36 -31.10 13.44 15.34
N GLU A 37 -31.19 12.29 16.01
CA GLU A 37 -31.41 12.22 17.45
C GLU A 37 -30.25 12.85 18.25
N GLU A 38 -28.99 12.67 17.79
CA GLU A 38 -27.82 13.34 18.39
C GLU A 38 -27.87 14.87 18.24
N ILE A 39 -28.35 15.37 17.09
CA ILE A 39 -28.53 16.80 16.80
C ILE A 39 -29.65 17.37 17.68
N ASP A 40 -30.78 16.69 17.78
CA ASP A 40 -31.91 17.11 18.60
C ASP A 40 -31.52 17.17 20.08
N TYR A 41 -30.79 16.17 20.57
CA TYR A 41 -30.24 16.18 21.93
C TYR A 41 -29.31 17.38 22.14
N ALA A 42 -28.41 17.66 21.20
CA ALA A 42 -27.51 18.80 21.27
C ALA A 42 -28.27 20.13 21.27
N LEU A 43 -29.33 20.28 20.47
CA LEU A 43 -30.19 21.46 20.43
C LEU A 43 -30.98 21.64 21.74
N GLU A 44 -31.59 20.58 22.26
CA GLU A 44 -32.34 20.58 23.53
C GLU A 44 -31.44 21.01 24.69
N HIS A 45 -30.21 20.50 24.72
CA HIS A 45 -29.23 20.78 25.77
C HIS A 45 -28.36 22.02 25.50
N LYS A 46 -28.66 22.79 24.43
CA LYS A 46 -27.94 24.02 24.04
C LYS A 46 -26.44 23.79 23.84
N ILE A 47 -26.05 22.60 23.40
CA ILE A 47 -24.67 22.27 23.03
C ILE A 47 -24.38 22.97 21.69
N PRO A 48 -23.38 23.85 21.62
CA PRO A 48 -23.10 24.61 20.40
C PRO A 48 -22.53 23.69 19.32
N ILE A 49 -23.38 23.25 18.39
CA ILE A 49 -22.99 22.45 17.23
C ILE A 49 -23.08 23.27 15.94
N LYS A 50 -22.09 23.12 15.05
CA LYS A 50 -22.16 23.68 13.70
C LYS A 50 -23.04 22.77 12.83
N ILE A 51 -24.33 23.06 12.74
CA ILE A 51 -25.24 22.40 11.80
C ILE A 51 -24.97 22.97 10.40
N LYS A 52 -23.85 22.57 9.78
CA LYS A 52 -23.72 22.74 8.34
C LYS A 52 -24.77 21.83 7.68
N LYS A 53 -25.38 22.27 6.57
CA LYS A 53 -26.05 21.36 5.62
C LYS A 53 -25.12 20.17 5.44
N ALA A 54 -25.54 19.00 5.92
CA ALA A 54 -24.66 17.85 6.04
C ALA A 54 -24.05 17.59 4.66
N SER A 55 -22.71 17.61 4.58
CA SER A 55 -22.07 16.85 3.50
C SER A 55 -22.64 15.43 3.62
N PRO A 56 -23.12 14.81 2.53
CA PRO A 56 -23.64 13.45 2.60
C PRO A 56 -22.57 12.44 3.03
N TYR A 57 -21.30 12.86 3.07
CA TYR A 57 -20.16 12.04 3.41
C TYR A 57 -19.78 12.11 4.89
N SER A 58 -19.29 10.98 5.39
CA SER A 58 -18.40 10.91 6.55
C SER A 58 -16.97 11.03 6.05
N ILE A 59 -16.21 11.98 6.61
CA ILE A 59 -14.83 12.26 6.18
C ILE A 59 -13.92 12.12 7.40
N ASP A 60 -12.89 11.28 7.27
CA ASP A 60 -11.76 11.22 8.19
C ASP A 60 -10.50 11.70 7.47
N GLU A 61 -9.80 12.67 8.05
CA GLU A 61 -8.64 13.33 7.45
C GLU A 61 -7.51 13.41 8.46
N ASN A 62 -6.31 13.04 8.01
CA ASN A 62 -5.07 13.28 8.71
C ASN A 62 -3.94 13.62 7.71
N LEU A 63 -2.72 13.79 8.23
CA LEU A 63 -1.56 14.15 7.40
C LEU A 63 -1.31 13.15 6.24
N TRP A 64 -1.61 11.87 6.45
CA TRP A 64 -1.27 10.80 5.51
C TRP A 64 -2.28 10.64 4.37
N GLY A 65 -3.53 11.03 4.60
CA GLY A 65 -4.58 10.96 3.61
C GLY A 65 -5.98 11.21 4.16
N ILE A 66 -6.97 11.01 3.29
CA ILE A 66 -8.39 11.20 3.56
C ILE A 66 -9.14 9.92 3.20
N ALA A 67 -10.11 9.56 4.05
CA ALA A 67 -11.12 8.53 3.80
C ALA A 67 -12.50 9.20 3.72
N VAL A 68 -13.28 8.83 2.70
CA VAL A 68 -14.62 9.38 2.44
C VAL A 68 -15.60 8.22 2.24
N GLU A 69 -16.64 8.18 3.06
CA GLU A 69 -17.67 7.13 3.05
C GLU A 69 -19.08 7.71 3.22
N CYS A 70 -20.08 6.83 3.27
CA CYS A 70 -21.52 7.14 3.44
C CYS A 70 -22.18 7.87 2.24
N GLY A 71 -23.50 8.01 2.34
CA GLY A 71 -24.33 8.66 1.33
C GLY A 71 -24.32 7.86 0.02
N VAL A 72 -24.18 8.57 -1.10
CA VAL A 72 -24.20 7.96 -2.44
C VAL A 72 -23.07 6.93 -2.66
N LEU A 73 -21.99 6.99 -1.87
CA LEU A 73 -20.87 6.05 -1.99
C LEU A 73 -21.21 4.64 -1.50
N GLU A 74 -22.28 4.47 -0.71
CA GLU A 74 -22.72 3.15 -0.22
C GLU A 74 -23.24 2.25 -1.35
N ASP A 75 -23.69 2.82 -2.47
CA ASP A 75 -24.08 2.06 -3.66
C ASP A 75 -22.85 1.85 -4.58
N PRO A 76 -22.29 0.62 -4.65
CA PRO A 76 -21.11 0.34 -5.47
C PRO A 76 -21.35 0.45 -6.98
N THR A 77 -22.61 0.60 -7.41
CA THR A 77 -22.96 0.82 -8.82
C THR A 77 -22.89 2.28 -9.24
N VAL A 78 -22.76 3.21 -8.27
CA VAL A 78 -22.66 4.64 -8.51
C VAL A 78 -21.21 5.09 -8.51
N GLN A 79 -20.80 5.82 -9.55
CA GLN A 79 -19.47 6.45 -9.62
C GLN A 79 -19.29 7.46 -8.47
N PRO A 80 -18.10 7.53 -7.83
CA PRO A 80 -17.84 8.58 -6.85
C PRO A 80 -18.04 9.97 -7.48
N PRO A 81 -18.90 10.81 -6.91
CA PRO A 81 -19.08 12.17 -7.40
C PRO A 81 -17.82 13.01 -7.17
N ALA A 82 -17.66 14.09 -7.95
CA ALA A 82 -16.44 14.89 -7.91
C ALA A 82 -16.17 15.51 -6.53
N ASP A 83 -17.22 15.83 -5.78
CA ASP A 83 -17.16 16.40 -4.44
C ASP A 83 -16.86 15.37 -3.33
N ALA A 84 -16.71 14.08 -3.67
CA ALA A 84 -16.16 13.06 -2.77
C ALA A 84 -14.63 13.17 -2.65
N TYR A 85 -13.95 13.79 -3.62
CA TYR A 85 -12.50 14.02 -3.59
C TYR A 85 -12.20 15.44 -3.09
N GLN A 86 -11.47 15.55 -1.98
CA GLN A 86 -11.21 16.80 -1.26
C GLN A 86 -9.85 17.42 -1.58
N ILE A 87 -8.80 16.60 -1.71
CA ILE A 87 -7.39 17.09 -1.75
C ILE A 87 -6.67 16.83 -3.07
N THR A 88 -7.28 16.07 -3.97
CA THR A 88 -6.69 15.74 -5.28
C THR A 88 -7.51 16.33 -6.42
N SER A 89 -6.85 16.65 -7.53
CA SER A 89 -7.50 17.02 -8.78
C SER A 89 -7.95 15.78 -9.55
N SER A 90 -9.04 15.89 -10.29
CA SER A 90 -9.43 14.82 -11.24
C SER A 90 -8.32 14.64 -12.27
N PRO A 91 -7.97 13.40 -12.67
CA PRO A 91 -7.03 13.18 -13.77
C PRO A 91 -7.41 13.93 -15.05
N LYS A 92 -8.70 14.21 -15.28
CA LYS A 92 -9.16 15.00 -16.43
C LYS A 92 -8.76 16.47 -16.32
N ASP A 93 -8.76 17.02 -15.12
CA ASP A 93 -8.54 18.44 -14.82
C ASP A 93 -7.11 18.73 -14.32
N ALA A 94 -6.31 17.68 -14.05
CA ALA A 94 -4.91 17.79 -13.69
C ALA A 94 -4.08 18.47 -14.81
N PRO A 95 -2.91 19.06 -14.53
CA PRO A 95 -2.11 19.78 -15.53
C PRO A 95 -1.75 18.94 -16.77
N ASP A 96 -1.74 19.59 -17.95
CA ASP A 96 -1.25 18.98 -19.21
C ASP A 96 0.28 18.94 -19.32
N LYS A 97 0.99 19.47 -18.33
CA LYS A 97 2.45 19.43 -18.24
C LYS A 97 2.85 18.47 -17.14
N ALA A 98 3.63 17.45 -17.48
CA ALA A 98 4.23 16.55 -16.51
C ALA A 98 5.16 17.28 -15.53
N GLU A 99 5.25 16.77 -14.32
CA GLU A 99 6.09 17.33 -13.26
C GLU A 99 6.97 16.23 -12.67
N SER A 100 8.29 16.44 -12.67
CA SER A 100 9.23 15.47 -12.12
C SER A 100 9.73 15.91 -10.75
N ILE A 101 9.85 14.95 -9.83
CA ILE A 101 10.47 15.14 -8.52
C ILE A 101 11.53 14.07 -8.26
N SER A 102 12.48 14.37 -7.38
CA SER A 102 13.45 13.41 -6.85
C SER A 102 13.28 13.29 -5.34
N ILE A 103 13.22 12.07 -4.82
CA ILE A 103 13.14 11.80 -3.39
C ILE A 103 14.40 11.04 -2.98
N GLU A 104 15.07 11.52 -1.94
CA GLU A 104 16.24 10.87 -1.34
C GLU A 104 15.84 10.15 -0.06
N PHE A 105 16.40 8.96 0.12
CA PHE A 105 16.21 8.11 1.27
C PHE A 105 17.54 7.85 1.98
N VAL A 106 17.48 7.75 3.30
CA VAL A 106 18.56 7.27 4.15
C VAL A 106 17.98 6.19 5.06
N LYS A 107 18.52 4.98 4.96
CA LYS A 107 18.04 3.80 5.70
C LYS A 107 16.52 3.61 5.62
N GLY A 108 15.96 3.72 4.42
CA GLY A 108 14.52 3.58 4.16
C GLY A 108 13.68 4.82 4.49
N ILE A 109 14.24 5.84 5.13
CA ILE A 109 13.52 7.05 5.54
C ILE A 109 13.70 8.16 4.49
N PRO A 110 12.64 8.79 3.98
CA PRO A 110 12.76 9.92 3.06
C PRO A 110 13.29 11.15 3.80
N VAL A 111 14.35 11.78 3.28
CA VAL A 111 15.05 12.90 3.93
C VAL A 111 15.09 14.18 3.10
N SER A 112 14.90 14.09 1.78
CA SER A 112 14.96 15.25 0.89
C SER A 112 14.01 15.12 -0.30
N LEU A 113 13.55 16.27 -0.78
CA LEU A 113 12.74 16.42 -1.99
C LEU A 113 13.46 17.39 -2.93
N ASN A 114 13.72 16.98 -4.17
CA ASN A 114 14.47 17.75 -5.17
C ASN A 114 15.84 18.25 -4.65
N ARG A 115 16.54 17.41 -3.89
CA ARG A 115 17.82 17.71 -3.21
C ARG A 115 17.72 18.78 -2.12
N LYS A 116 16.52 19.18 -1.73
CA LYS A 116 16.27 20.06 -0.58
C LYS A 116 15.90 19.20 0.62
N PRO A 117 16.73 19.18 1.70
CA PRO A 117 16.37 18.50 2.94
C PRO A 117 15.06 19.07 3.50
N LEU A 118 14.17 18.19 3.94
CA LEU A 118 12.90 18.57 4.54
C LEU A 118 12.63 17.72 5.79
N PRO A 119 12.10 18.32 6.87
CA PRO A 119 11.51 17.54 7.95
C PRO A 119 10.40 16.63 7.44
N ALA A 120 10.23 15.46 8.06
CA ALA A 120 9.29 14.43 7.59
C ALA A 120 7.86 14.95 7.37
N VAL A 121 7.35 15.79 8.28
CA VAL A 121 6.00 16.37 8.16
C VAL A 121 5.89 17.31 6.96
N ASP A 122 6.90 18.16 6.74
CA ASP A 122 6.89 19.11 5.61
C ASP A 122 7.05 18.39 4.28
N LEU A 123 7.86 17.33 4.24
CA LEU A 123 8.01 16.45 3.09
C LEU A 123 6.67 15.82 2.70
N VAL A 124 5.93 15.26 3.66
CA VAL A 124 4.61 14.66 3.40
C VAL A 124 3.60 15.71 2.93
N LYS A 125 3.56 16.90 3.55
CA LYS A 125 2.70 18.00 3.11
C LYS A 125 3.00 18.43 1.68
N GLU A 126 4.28 18.61 1.35
CA GLU A 126 4.70 19.05 0.02
C GLU A 126 4.37 17.98 -1.04
N LEU A 127 4.56 16.70 -0.73
CA LEU A 127 4.15 15.60 -1.61
C LEU A 127 2.63 15.49 -1.77
N ASN A 128 1.84 15.77 -0.72
CA ASN A 128 0.38 15.84 -0.83
C ASN A 128 -0.06 16.94 -1.79
N VAL A 129 0.56 18.12 -1.73
CA VAL A 129 0.28 19.24 -2.65
C VAL A 129 0.66 18.89 -4.09
N ILE A 130 1.89 18.41 -4.31
CA ILE A 130 2.38 18.08 -5.66
C ILE A 130 1.58 16.91 -6.25
N GLY A 131 1.41 15.82 -5.50
CA GLY A 131 0.67 14.64 -5.94
C GLY A 131 -0.81 14.95 -6.15
N GLY A 132 -1.42 15.69 -5.23
CA GLY A 132 -2.83 16.08 -5.31
C GLY A 132 -3.12 16.91 -6.55
N LYS A 133 -2.26 17.87 -6.90
CA LYS A 133 -2.36 18.65 -8.14
C LYS A 133 -2.40 17.77 -9.40
N HIS A 134 -1.68 16.65 -9.40
CA HIS A 134 -1.64 15.71 -10.53
C HIS A 134 -2.65 14.56 -10.43
N GLY A 135 -3.53 14.56 -9.42
CA GLY A 135 -4.54 13.51 -9.23
C GLY A 135 -3.97 12.17 -8.75
N ILE A 136 -2.78 12.19 -8.14
CA ILE A 136 -2.12 10.99 -7.62
C ILE A 136 -2.80 10.53 -6.33
N GLY A 137 -3.00 9.22 -6.20
CA GLY A 137 -3.46 8.61 -4.96
C GLY A 137 -4.98 8.65 -4.73
N ARG A 138 -5.78 8.82 -5.79
CA ARG A 138 -7.23 8.58 -5.76
C ARG A 138 -7.51 7.09 -5.84
N MET A 139 -8.28 6.56 -4.89
CA MET A 139 -8.65 5.15 -4.83
C MET A 139 -10.15 5.03 -4.48
N ASP A 140 -10.84 4.08 -5.11
CA ASP A 140 -12.22 3.67 -4.80
C ASP A 140 -12.20 2.17 -4.56
N LEU A 141 -12.41 1.75 -3.32
CA LEU A 141 -12.14 0.40 -2.86
C LEU A 141 -13.38 -0.24 -2.25
N ILE A 142 -13.58 -1.53 -2.52
CA ILE A 142 -14.41 -2.40 -1.70
C ILE A 142 -13.48 -3.25 -0.84
N GLU A 143 -13.59 -3.10 0.47
CA GLU A 143 -12.70 -3.75 1.44
C GLU A 143 -13.44 -4.70 2.39
N ASN A 144 -12.69 -5.55 3.09
CA ASN A 144 -13.23 -6.51 4.05
C ASN A 144 -12.92 -6.02 5.46
N ARG A 145 -13.93 -5.55 6.18
CA ARG A 145 -13.77 -5.11 7.57
C ARG A 145 -13.51 -6.29 8.48
N VAL A 146 -12.78 -6.03 9.56
CA VAL A 146 -12.46 -7.00 10.63
C VAL A 146 -13.73 -7.64 11.19
N VAL A 147 -14.81 -6.86 11.25
CA VAL A 147 -16.12 -7.29 11.76
C VAL A 147 -16.91 -8.17 10.78
N GLY A 148 -16.31 -8.59 9.66
CA GLY A 148 -16.87 -9.60 8.75
C GLY A 148 -17.79 -9.07 7.65
N ILE A 149 -17.87 -7.75 7.46
CA ILE A 149 -18.66 -7.12 6.40
C ILE A 149 -17.76 -6.50 5.32
N LYS A 150 -18.33 -6.30 4.13
CA LYS A 150 -17.71 -5.45 3.11
C LYS A 150 -18.16 -4.01 3.29
N SER A 151 -17.26 -3.07 3.00
CA SER A 151 -17.58 -1.65 2.87
C SER A 151 -16.95 -1.09 1.62
N ARG A 152 -17.53 0.00 1.10
CA ARG A 152 -16.95 0.79 0.02
C ARG A 152 -16.48 2.13 0.58
N GLU A 153 -15.25 2.51 0.27
CA GLU A 153 -14.65 3.76 0.71
C GLU A 153 -13.79 4.37 -0.41
N VAL A 154 -13.82 5.71 -0.48
CA VAL A 154 -12.97 6.49 -1.36
C VAL A 154 -11.81 7.03 -0.54
N TYR A 155 -10.58 6.87 -1.05
CA TYR A 155 -9.38 7.36 -0.39
C TYR A 155 -8.60 8.33 -1.26
N GLU A 156 -7.96 9.28 -0.60
CA GLU A 156 -6.97 10.19 -1.19
C GLU A 156 -5.69 10.15 -0.34
N ALA A 157 -4.61 9.60 -0.87
CA ALA A 157 -3.33 9.52 -0.15
C ALA A 157 -2.12 9.79 -1.06
N PRO A 158 -1.96 11.02 -1.58
CA PRO A 158 -0.95 11.31 -2.61
C PRO A 158 0.47 11.03 -2.14
N ALA A 159 0.87 11.58 -0.98
CA ALA A 159 2.20 11.37 -0.44
C ALA A 159 2.48 9.89 -0.13
N ALA A 160 1.49 9.17 0.40
CA ALA A 160 1.61 7.74 0.71
C ALA A 160 1.92 6.92 -0.55
N VAL A 161 1.17 7.13 -1.64
CA VAL A 161 1.36 6.41 -2.91
C VAL A 161 2.70 6.77 -3.55
N ILE A 162 3.09 8.05 -3.51
CA ILE A 162 4.37 8.52 -4.02
C ILE A 162 5.53 7.89 -3.26
N LEU A 163 5.51 7.96 -1.94
CA LEU A 163 6.56 7.41 -1.07
C LEU A 163 6.65 5.90 -1.19
N HIS A 164 5.50 5.20 -1.22
CA HIS A 164 5.48 3.75 -1.41
C HIS A 164 6.10 3.34 -2.75
N THR A 165 5.77 4.06 -3.82
CA THR A 165 6.33 3.80 -5.15
C THR A 165 7.83 4.06 -5.18
N ALA A 166 8.29 5.21 -4.69
CA ALA A 166 9.71 5.56 -4.66
C ALA A 166 10.53 4.57 -3.80
N HIS A 167 10.05 4.27 -2.60
CA HIS A 167 10.71 3.36 -1.67
C HIS A 167 10.84 1.95 -2.25
N LYS A 168 9.75 1.39 -2.80
CA LYS A 168 9.75 0.06 -3.43
C LYS A 168 10.72 -0.05 -4.60
N GLU A 169 10.88 1.02 -5.39
CA GLU A 169 11.85 1.05 -6.49
C GLU A 169 13.30 1.09 -6.02
N LEU A 170 13.56 1.75 -4.89
CA LEU A 170 14.87 1.73 -4.27
C LEU A 170 15.20 0.35 -3.68
N GLU A 171 14.22 -0.32 -3.07
CA GLU A 171 14.37 -1.70 -2.58
C GLU A 171 14.70 -2.68 -3.71
N LYS A 172 14.04 -2.58 -4.88
CA LYS A 172 14.36 -3.41 -6.05
C LYS A 172 15.81 -3.26 -6.52
N LEU A 173 16.41 -2.09 -6.31
CA LEU A 173 17.78 -1.79 -6.72
C LEU A 173 18.83 -2.32 -5.73
N ILE A 174 18.49 -2.43 -4.45
CA ILE A 174 19.45 -2.62 -3.34
C ILE A 174 19.28 -3.96 -2.63
N LEU A 175 18.07 -4.52 -2.55
CA LEU A 175 17.86 -5.83 -1.93
C LEU A 175 18.21 -6.95 -2.91
N ASP A 176 18.80 -8.02 -2.38
CA ASP A 176 18.94 -9.24 -3.16
C ASP A 176 17.56 -9.84 -3.49
N LYS A 177 17.56 -10.71 -4.50
CA LYS A 177 16.35 -11.30 -5.07
C LYS A 177 15.45 -11.98 -4.03
N GLU A 178 16.02 -12.78 -3.12
CA GLU A 178 15.21 -13.60 -2.21
C GLU A 178 14.76 -12.78 -1.00
N THR A 179 15.59 -11.88 -0.49
CA THR A 179 15.15 -10.91 0.53
C THR A 179 14.02 -10.03 0.02
N PHE A 180 14.13 -9.47 -1.20
CA PHE A 180 13.08 -8.65 -1.80
C PHE A 180 11.76 -9.42 -1.94
N ARG A 181 11.83 -10.68 -2.40
CA ARG A 181 10.66 -11.57 -2.57
C ARG A 181 9.99 -11.86 -1.24
N PHE A 182 10.75 -12.30 -0.24
CA PHE A 182 10.19 -12.64 1.07
C PHE A 182 9.59 -11.41 1.77
N LYS A 183 10.26 -10.26 1.65
CA LYS A 183 9.79 -9.00 2.24
C LYS A 183 8.42 -8.55 1.72
N GLN A 184 7.99 -8.94 0.51
CA GLN A 184 6.62 -8.65 0.04
C GLN A 184 5.57 -9.30 0.97
N GLY A 185 5.75 -10.57 1.33
CA GLY A 185 4.83 -11.26 2.25
C GLY A 185 4.86 -10.67 3.66
N VAL A 186 6.03 -10.20 4.12
CA VAL A 186 6.14 -9.47 5.40
C VAL A 186 5.39 -8.13 5.32
N SER A 187 5.56 -7.37 4.25
CA SER A 187 4.85 -6.11 4.00
C SER A 187 3.34 -6.30 4.06
N ASP A 188 2.81 -7.33 3.38
CA ASP A 188 1.38 -7.64 3.38
C ASP A 188 0.90 -8.05 4.79
N LYS A 189 1.70 -8.83 5.52
CA LYS A 189 1.32 -9.23 6.88
C LYS A 189 1.31 -8.04 7.85
N VAL A 190 2.29 -7.14 7.77
CA VAL A 190 2.33 -5.90 8.55
C VAL A 190 1.10 -5.05 8.24
N ALA A 191 0.76 -4.86 6.96
CA ALA A 191 -0.43 -4.11 6.56
C ALA A 191 -1.72 -4.71 7.15
N ASN A 192 -1.88 -6.04 7.11
CA ASN A 192 -3.01 -6.72 7.72
C ASN A 192 -3.06 -6.52 9.24
N LEU A 193 -1.94 -6.64 9.95
CA LEU A 193 -1.90 -6.42 11.40
C LEU A 193 -2.31 -5.00 11.77
N ILE A 194 -1.89 -3.99 11.01
CA ILE A 194 -2.29 -2.59 11.22
C ILE A 194 -3.80 -2.45 10.99
N TYR A 195 -4.32 -2.99 9.88
CA TYR A 195 -5.74 -2.93 9.54
C TYR A 195 -6.61 -3.59 10.63
N ASP A 196 -6.16 -4.74 11.14
CA ASP A 196 -6.81 -5.56 12.17
C ASP A 196 -6.72 -4.99 13.59
N GLY A 197 -6.05 -3.84 13.79
CA GLY A 197 -5.87 -3.23 15.12
C GLY A 197 -4.84 -3.93 16.01
N LEU A 198 -3.92 -4.69 15.41
CA LEU A 198 -2.90 -5.50 16.09
C LEU A 198 -1.51 -4.83 16.06
N TRP A 199 -1.48 -3.50 16.06
CA TRP A 199 -0.23 -2.71 16.08
C TRP A 199 0.67 -3.08 17.27
N PHE A 200 0.10 -3.23 18.47
CA PHE A 200 0.86 -3.56 19.68
C PHE A 200 1.03 -5.07 19.91
N SER A 201 0.91 -5.88 18.85
CA SER A 201 1.08 -7.33 18.97
C SER A 201 2.57 -7.72 18.89
N PRO A 202 3.00 -8.80 19.58
CA PRO A 202 4.38 -9.28 19.50
C PRO A 202 4.85 -9.64 18.08
N LEU A 203 3.92 -10.08 17.22
CA LEU A 203 4.22 -10.36 15.82
C LEU A 203 4.54 -9.07 15.06
N PHE A 204 3.83 -7.97 15.32
CA PHE A 204 4.13 -6.68 14.70
C PHE A 204 5.56 -6.24 15.02
N ASP A 205 5.95 -6.26 16.30
CA ASP A 205 7.32 -5.89 16.72
C ASP A 205 8.39 -6.78 16.06
N SER A 206 8.13 -8.09 15.98
CA SER A 206 9.04 -9.04 15.34
C SER A 206 9.21 -8.77 13.84
N LEU A 207 8.12 -8.43 13.15
CA LEU A 207 8.17 -8.09 11.72
C LEU A 207 8.80 -6.71 11.50
N MET A 208 8.60 -5.75 12.40
CA MET A 208 9.28 -4.44 12.32
C MET A 208 10.79 -4.57 12.52
N ALA A 209 11.25 -5.45 13.41
CA ALA A 209 12.69 -5.74 13.53
C ALA A 209 13.28 -6.35 12.24
N PHE A 210 12.53 -7.22 11.55
CA PHE A 210 12.90 -7.70 10.21
C PHE A 210 12.95 -6.54 9.20
N VAL A 211 11.95 -5.65 9.21
CA VAL A 211 11.93 -4.48 8.33
C VAL A 211 13.14 -3.61 8.58
N ASP A 212 13.44 -3.24 9.83
CA ASP A 212 14.60 -2.41 10.18
C ASP A 212 15.92 -3.00 9.66
N SER A 213 16.12 -4.30 9.81
CA SER A 213 17.29 -4.99 9.26
C SER A 213 17.37 -4.87 7.73
N THR A 214 16.25 -4.99 7.03
CA THR A 214 16.23 -4.84 5.56
C THR A 214 16.48 -3.41 5.11
N GLN A 215 16.27 -2.41 5.97
CA GLN A 215 16.38 -0.99 5.62
C GLN A 215 17.81 -0.44 5.75
N GLU A 216 18.75 -1.17 6.36
CA GLU A 216 20.10 -0.67 6.68
C GLU A 216 20.84 -0.02 5.51
N ASN A 217 20.70 -0.57 4.30
CA ASN A 217 21.37 -0.09 3.09
C ASN A 217 20.44 0.65 2.12
N ILE A 218 19.15 0.82 2.46
CA ILE A 218 18.16 1.47 1.60
C ILE A 218 18.38 2.99 1.61
N SER A 219 19.46 3.41 0.96
CA SER A 219 19.88 4.80 0.86
C SER A 219 20.21 5.13 -0.59
N GLY A 220 19.68 6.25 -1.09
CA GLY A 220 19.77 6.61 -2.50
C GLY A 220 18.63 7.53 -2.91
N SER A 221 18.47 7.74 -4.22
CA SER A 221 17.43 8.61 -4.76
C SER A 221 16.61 7.92 -5.85
N VAL A 222 15.33 8.29 -5.91
CA VAL A 222 14.41 7.88 -6.98
C VAL A 222 13.79 9.13 -7.58
N THR A 223 13.81 9.21 -8.90
CA THR A 223 13.16 10.29 -9.65
C THR A 223 11.86 9.78 -10.24
N LEU A 224 10.77 10.48 -9.95
CA LEU A 224 9.42 10.19 -10.41
C LEU A 224 8.90 11.32 -11.29
N GLU A 225 8.02 10.99 -12.22
CA GLU A 225 7.25 11.92 -13.03
C GLU A 225 5.76 11.70 -12.79
N PHE A 226 5.03 12.79 -12.61
CA PHE A 226 3.58 12.79 -12.42
C PHE A 226 2.88 13.37 -13.64
N TYR A 227 1.88 12.63 -14.12
CA TYR A 227 1.05 13.08 -15.23
C TYR A 227 -0.34 12.47 -15.15
N LYS A 228 -1.36 13.33 -15.00
CA LYS A 228 -2.78 12.96 -15.13
C LYS A 228 -3.16 11.68 -14.38
N GLY A 229 -2.87 11.64 -13.07
CA GLY A 229 -3.16 10.52 -12.17
C GLY A 229 -2.12 9.40 -12.17
N ASN A 230 -1.08 9.47 -12.99
CA ASN A 230 -0.06 8.42 -13.12
C ASN A 230 1.28 8.84 -12.52
N ILE A 231 1.98 7.85 -11.96
CA ILE A 231 3.38 7.97 -11.54
C ILE A 231 4.24 7.15 -12.52
N THR A 232 5.26 7.76 -13.11
CA THR A 232 6.28 7.09 -13.91
C THR A 232 7.63 7.20 -13.22
N VAL A 233 8.36 6.08 -13.12
CA VAL A 233 9.68 6.08 -12.48
C VAL A 233 10.76 6.36 -13.53
N LEU A 234 11.40 7.53 -13.43
CA LEU A 234 12.39 7.98 -14.41
C LEU A 234 13.79 7.40 -14.14
N SER A 235 14.24 7.39 -12.89
CA SER A 235 15.59 6.92 -12.54
C SER A 235 15.69 6.48 -11.08
N ARG A 236 16.71 5.65 -10.81
CA ARG A 236 17.13 5.27 -9.46
C ARG A 236 18.64 5.42 -9.34
N SER A 237 19.15 5.77 -8.17
CA SER A 237 20.58 5.86 -7.91
C SER A 237 20.88 5.50 -6.46
N SER A 238 21.92 4.71 -6.23
CA SER A 238 22.40 4.36 -4.89
C SER A 238 23.86 3.90 -4.96
N LEU A 239 24.63 4.22 -3.91
CA LEU A 239 25.96 3.64 -3.69
C LEU A 239 25.90 2.16 -3.28
N PHE A 240 24.74 1.69 -2.81
CA PHE A 240 24.48 0.31 -2.41
C PHE A 240 23.75 -0.49 -3.50
N SER A 241 23.75 0.00 -4.74
CA SER A 241 23.08 -0.69 -5.84
C SER A 241 23.71 -2.06 -6.07
N LEU A 242 22.85 -3.09 -6.17
CA LEU A 242 23.25 -4.41 -6.63
C LEU A 242 23.18 -4.55 -8.16
N TYR A 243 22.71 -3.50 -8.86
CA TYR A 243 22.78 -3.46 -10.31
C TYR A 243 24.22 -3.18 -10.75
N ASN A 244 24.83 -4.18 -11.37
CA ASN A 244 26.16 -4.07 -11.95
C ASN A 244 26.05 -4.05 -13.48
N LYS A 245 26.32 -2.89 -14.09
CA LYS A 245 26.26 -2.72 -15.55
C LYS A 245 27.18 -3.70 -16.27
N ASP A 246 28.38 -3.94 -15.77
CA ASP A 246 29.35 -4.81 -16.42
C ASP A 246 28.89 -6.28 -16.45
N LEU A 247 28.01 -6.69 -15.52
CA LEU A 247 27.40 -8.04 -15.53
C LEU A 247 26.10 -8.13 -16.33
N ALA A 248 25.51 -7.00 -16.72
CA ALA A 248 24.19 -6.93 -17.34
C ALA A 248 24.22 -6.46 -18.80
N THR A 249 25.31 -5.81 -19.21
CA THR A 249 25.46 -5.26 -20.56
C THR A 249 25.62 -6.37 -21.60
N TYR A 250 25.20 -6.09 -22.83
CA TYR A 250 25.45 -6.95 -24.01
C TYR A 250 26.59 -6.40 -24.88
N THR A 251 27.30 -5.39 -24.40
CA THR A 251 28.41 -4.74 -25.11
C THR A 251 29.72 -5.51 -24.88
N ILE A 252 30.81 -5.06 -25.51
CA ILE A 252 32.11 -5.73 -25.42
C ILE A 252 32.71 -5.72 -23.99
N GLU A 253 32.20 -4.84 -23.12
CA GLU A 253 32.60 -4.74 -21.71
C GLU A 253 31.88 -5.76 -20.80
N ASP A 254 31.08 -6.67 -21.35
CA ASP A 254 30.39 -7.72 -20.60
C ASP A 254 31.37 -8.61 -19.84
N LYS A 255 31.13 -8.77 -18.54
CA LYS A 255 31.91 -9.58 -17.59
C LYS A 255 31.15 -10.82 -17.10
N PHE A 256 29.95 -11.08 -17.59
CA PHE A 256 29.19 -12.27 -17.22
C PHE A 256 29.84 -13.55 -17.80
N ASP A 257 30.06 -14.57 -16.97
CA ASP A 257 30.57 -15.86 -17.44
C ASP A 257 29.44 -16.69 -18.07
N HIS A 258 29.27 -16.53 -19.37
CA HIS A 258 28.27 -17.26 -20.15
C HIS A 258 28.43 -18.77 -20.12
N LYS A 259 29.66 -19.30 -19.92
CA LYS A 259 29.89 -20.75 -19.91
C LYS A 259 29.31 -21.41 -18.67
N ALA A 260 29.29 -20.71 -17.54
CA ALA A 260 28.72 -21.21 -16.30
C ALA A 260 27.19 -21.47 -16.41
N ALA A 261 26.51 -20.81 -17.34
CA ALA A 261 25.06 -20.93 -17.50
C ALA A 261 24.62 -22.35 -17.87
N GLU A 262 25.38 -23.09 -18.67
CA GLU A 262 25.03 -24.45 -19.08
C GLU A 262 24.97 -25.40 -17.88
N GLY A 263 26.01 -25.37 -17.03
CA GLY A 263 26.06 -26.18 -15.81
C GLY A 263 24.97 -25.77 -14.81
N PHE A 264 24.73 -24.46 -14.65
CA PHE A 264 23.65 -23.96 -13.81
C PHE A 264 22.28 -24.48 -14.27
N LEU A 265 21.94 -24.35 -15.56
CA LEU A 265 20.65 -24.78 -16.10
C LEU A 265 20.46 -26.29 -16.02
N ALA A 266 21.52 -27.07 -16.25
CA ALA A 266 21.49 -28.52 -16.13
C ALA A 266 21.10 -28.97 -14.72
N LEU A 267 21.64 -28.32 -13.68
CA LEU A 267 21.36 -28.65 -12.28
C LEU A 267 20.04 -28.04 -11.79
N TYR A 268 19.80 -26.76 -12.07
CA TYR A 268 18.58 -26.06 -11.64
C TYR A 268 17.31 -26.65 -12.26
N GLY A 269 17.39 -27.05 -13.54
CA GLY A 269 16.29 -27.67 -14.27
C GLY A 269 16.08 -29.15 -13.94
N LEU A 270 17.03 -29.81 -13.25
CA LEU A 270 17.03 -31.26 -13.07
C LEU A 270 15.76 -31.81 -12.43
N PRO A 271 15.20 -31.23 -11.34
CA PRO A 271 13.97 -31.75 -10.73
C PRO A 271 12.78 -31.72 -11.69
N TYR A 272 12.66 -30.68 -12.52
CA TYR A 272 11.57 -30.52 -13.48
C TYR A 272 11.71 -31.46 -14.67
N LYS A 273 12.95 -31.69 -15.13
CA LYS A 273 13.24 -32.70 -16.14
C LYS A 273 12.83 -34.09 -15.66
N THR A 274 13.19 -34.45 -14.43
CA THR A 274 12.80 -35.72 -13.81
C THR A 274 11.28 -35.85 -13.69
N LEU A 275 10.59 -34.80 -13.22
CA LEU A 275 9.13 -34.78 -13.15
C LEU A 275 8.49 -35.07 -14.51
N SER A 276 8.98 -34.44 -15.58
CA SER A 276 8.48 -34.65 -16.93
C SER A 276 8.69 -36.07 -17.43
N LEU A 277 9.86 -36.66 -17.17
CA LEU A 277 10.18 -38.03 -17.56
C LEU A 277 9.28 -39.05 -16.86
N VAL A 278 9.05 -38.87 -15.55
CA VAL A 278 8.15 -39.73 -14.77
C VAL A 278 6.72 -39.61 -15.27
N LYS A 279 6.24 -38.39 -15.59
CA LYS A 279 4.91 -38.21 -16.19
C LYS A 279 4.79 -38.90 -17.54
N ALA A 280 5.77 -38.75 -18.43
CA ALA A 280 5.76 -39.36 -19.75
C ALA A 280 5.74 -40.90 -19.67
N ALA A 281 6.52 -41.49 -18.76
CA ALA A 281 6.57 -42.95 -18.56
C ALA A 281 5.24 -43.55 -18.04
N ASN A 282 4.40 -42.74 -17.38
CA ASN A 282 3.15 -43.18 -16.78
C ASN A 282 1.89 -42.67 -17.50
N THR A 283 2.04 -41.98 -18.63
CA THR A 283 0.90 -41.59 -19.47
C THR A 283 0.57 -42.75 -20.40
N PRO A 284 -0.66 -43.33 -20.37
CA PRO A 284 -1.03 -44.42 -21.26
C PRO A 284 -0.92 -43.94 -22.72
N SER A 285 -0.26 -44.72 -23.60
CA SER A 285 -0.26 -44.38 -25.02
C SER A 285 -1.69 -44.51 -25.55
N GLU A 286 -2.20 -43.48 -26.22
CA GLU A 286 -3.51 -43.51 -26.92
C GLU A 286 -3.56 -44.59 -28.02
N THR A 287 -2.42 -45.23 -28.33
CA THR A 287 -2.29 -46.29 -29.32
C THR A 287 -2.87 -47.65 -28.90
N LYS A 288 -3.28 -47.85 -27.64
CA LYS A 288 -3.86 -49.13 -27.17
C LYS A 288 -5.40 -49.18 -27.10
N ALA A 289 -6.10 -48.12 -27.51
CA ALA A 289 -7.57 -48.11 -27.51
C ALA A 289 -8.24 -48.76 -28.75
N HIS A 290 -7.47 -49.12 -29.79
CA HIS A 290 -8.02 -49.68 -31.03
C HIS A 290 -7.78 -51.18 -31.25
N GLU A 291 -7.09 -51.90 -30.35
CA GLU A 291 -6.84 -53.34 -30.51
C GLU A 291 -7.74 -54.24 -29.65
N VAL A 292 -8.76 -53.70 -28.97
CA VAL A 292 -9.75 -54.50 -28.24
C VAL A 292 -11.16 -54.20 -28.75
N ALA A 293 -11.36 -54.32 -30.06
CA ALA A 293 -12.68 -54.36 -30.68
C ALA A 293 -12.62 -55.07 -32.04
N HIS A 294 -12.21 -56.34 -32.06
CA HIS A 294 -12.52 -57.29 -33.14
C HIS A 294 -12.59 -58.72 -32.60
#